data_AF-A0AAD8QSS2-F1
#
_entry.id   AF-A0AAD8QSS2-F1
#
_cell.length_a   1.000
_cell.length_b   1.000
_cell.length_c   1.000
_cell.angle_alpha   90.00
_cell.angle_beta   90.00
_cell.angle_gamma   90.00
#
_symmetry.space_group_name_H-M   'P 1'
#
loop_
_entity.id
_entity.type
_entity.pdbx_description
1 polymer ?
#
loop_
_entity_poly.entity_id
_entity_poly.type
_entity_poly.pdbx_seq_one_letter_code
_entity_poly.pdbx_strand_id
1 'polypeptide(L)'
;MRGLGKDKMPAIDPAGPRSTGKHFIRLRRAVKEFDNVWHDATNNVVSTADARKRLFEELLWEHRDLAEAHSKCQAVPEASIEALKAQLATLQAEKEQLAAEHHKVKSLVGELKEKLIQDERRHDQERKEAKAAAEAKLDETLKECADSIAVLRAELEEESGARNAAQDRIALLDAEQKEYDRLVVQTDALALRLFPDSQAHAHNIVAERRAAQEMANPDAPWDPYDHLVTLSARIQHMRAVDRHLVDLPDRAMEIFKELWPEEAVPVNVTLISDRLRDACRRIREWKCSTARAEADAALRVACSWYEDLDLDAFHSLRGDAPTETDPALTAKWQDRAYRIAECASTRTFIPPPPDVKDALSDEEEVEDEEDEEVGEGEVPPEAPGAGDAPLEAPVA
;
A
#
# COMPACT_ATOMS: atom_id res chain seq x y z
N MET A 1 34.14 83.90 25.09
CA MET A 1 34.14 85.07 24.18
C MET A 1 34.35 86.34 25.00
N ARG A 2 35.44 87.07 24.67
CA ARG A 2 35.84 88.51 24.88
C ARG A 2 35.16 89.33 25.99
N GLY A 3 35.84 90.13 26.83
CA GLY A 3 37.24 90.55 26.87
C GLY A 3 37.43 91.70 27.89
N LEU A 4 38.63 91.75 28.49
CA LEU A 4 39.13 92.64 29.57
C LEU A 4 39.70 93.99 29.08
N GLY A 5 39.73 94.98 29.98
CA GLY A 5 40.97 95.69 30.38
C GLY A 5 41.05 97.22 30.19
N LYS A 6 41.51 97.96 31.22
CA LYS A 6 42.89 98.50 31.35
C LYS A 6 43.12 99.47 32.52
N ASP A 7 44.21 99.20 33.24
CA ASP A 7 44.82 99.90 34.38
C ASP A 7 45.56 101.21 34.04
N LYS A 8 45.95 101.98 35.08
CA LYS A 8 47.34 102.49 35.28
C LYS A 8 47.56 103.28 36.61
N MET A 9 48.50 102.79 37.42
CA MET A 9 49.35 103.51 38.41
C MET A 9 50.79 103.00 38.25
N PRO A 10 51.81 103.80 38.60
CA PRO A 10 52.92 103.33 39.48
C PRO A 10 53.51 104.49 40.34
N ALA A 11 54.46 104.41 41.28
CA ALA A 11 55.13 103.45 42.18
C ALA A 11 56.12 104.29 43.06
N ILE A 12 56.66 103.74 44.16
CA ILE A 12 57.37 104.41 45.28
C ILE A 12 58.89 104.07 45.36
N ASP A 13 59.70 105.05 45.81
CA ASP A 13 61.07 105.06 46.45
C ASP A 13 62.30 104.42 45.73
N PRO A 14 63.55 104.38 46.27
CA PRO A 14 64.29 105.15 47.31
C PRO A 14 65.76 105.53 46.91
N ALA A 15 66.43 106.49 47.60
CA ALA A 15 67.91 106.58 47.85
C ALA A 15 68.42 108.02 48.12
N GLY A 16 69.09 108.24 49.27
CA GLY A 16 69.90 109.45 49.58
C GLY A 16 71.40 109.29 49.19
N PRO A 17 72.37 110.03 49.77
CA PRO A 17 72.30 111.29 50.52
C PRO A 17 73.36 112.35 50.07
N ARG A 18 73.42 113.48 50.81
CA ARG A 18 74.55 114.44 50.94
C ARG A 18 74.84 115.44 49.80
N SER A 19 74.38 116.69 49.99
CA SER A 19 75.29 117.85 49.85
C SER A 19 74.77 119.04 50.67
N THR A 20 75.66 119.62 51.47
CA THR A 20 75.42 120.60 52.54
C THR A 20 74.92 121.97 52.04
N GLY A 21 74.80 122.18 50.73
CA GLY A 21 74.14 123.35 50.13
C GLY A 21 72.60 123.25 50.09
N LYS A 22 72.04 122.04 50.22
CA LYS A 22 70.59 121.79 50.17
C LYS A 22 69.82 122.30 51.41
N HIS A 23 70.50 122.76 52.47
CA HIS A 23 69.82 123.40 53.61
C HIS A 23 69.59 124.91 53.42
N PHE A 24 70.53 125.64 52.81
CA PHE A 24 70.36 127.07 52.58
C PHE A 24 69.39 127.40 51.43
N ILE A 25 69.32 126.54 50.41
CA ILE A 25 68.35 126.69 49.32
C ILE A 25 66.92 126.36 49.78
N ARG A 26 66.74 125.40 50.70
CA ARG A 26 65.41 125.11 51.29
C ARG A 26 64.92 126.24 52.19
N LEU A 27 65.82 126.91 52.92
CA LEU A 27 65.46 128.09 53.73
C LEU A 27 65.07 129.30 52.85
N ARG A 28 65.80 129.54 51.74
CA ARG A 28 65.43 130.57 50.76
C ARG A 28 64.15 130.25 50.00
N ARG A 29 63.86 128.97 49.75
CA ARG A 29 62.62 128.52 49.12
C ARG A 29 61.42 128.65 50.05
N ALA A 30 61.55 128.31 51.33
CA ALA A 30 60.47 128.47 52.31
C ALA A 30 60.09 129.95 52.55
N VAL A 31 61.05 130.87 52.55
CA VAL A 31 60.76 132.32 52.66
C VAL A 31 60.09 132.86 51.40
N LYS A 32 60.44 132.34 50.21
CA LYS A 32 59.79 132.74 48.95
C LYS A 32 58.40 132.10 48.78
N GLU A 33 58.19 130.90 49.31
CA GLU A 33 56.88 130.25 49.34
C GLU A 33 55.92 130.95 50.32
N PHE A 34 56.41 131.51 51.43
CA PHE A 34 55.59 132.35 52.31
C PHE A 34 55.13 133.66 51.64
N ASP A 35 56.02 134.33 50.89
CA ASP A 35 55.72 135.58 50.19
C ASP A 35 54.76 135.37 49.00
N ASN A 36 54.87 134.22 48.32
CA ASN A 36 53.93 133.85 47.25
C ASN A 36 52.54 133.46 47.78
N VAL A 37 52.44 132.82 48.95
CA VAL A 37 51.15 132.47 49.57
C VAL A 37 50.43 133.72 50.12
N TRP A 38 51.17 134.73 50.58
CA TRP A 38 50.60 135.99 51.03
C TRP A 38 50.03 136.83 49.87
N HIS A 39 50.67 136.79 48.69
CA HIS A 39 50.14 137.44 47.47
C HIS A 39 49.02 136.66 46.76
N ASP A 40 48.97 135.32 46.86
CA ASP A 40 47.84 134.51 46.36
C ASP A 40 46.56 134.64 47.21
N ALA A 41 46.68 135.02 48.49
CA ALA A 41 45.52 135.32 49.34
C ALA A 41 44.89 136.70 49.04
N THR A 42 45.66 137.65 48.50
CA THR A 42 45.18 139.02 48.21
C THR A 42 44.62 139.20 46.79
N ASN A 43 45.05 138.38 45.81
CA ASN A 43 44.52 138.45 44.44
C ASN A 43 43.27 137.57 44.17
N ASN A 44 42.91 136.67 45.08
CA ASN A 44 41.68 135.83 44.96
C ASN A 44 40.37 136.54 45.34
N VAL A 45 40.44 137.76 45.87
CA VAL A 45 39.26 138.51 46.39
C VAL A 45 38.72 139.54 45.38
N VAL A 46 39.45 139.85 44.29
CA VAL A 46 39.08 140.96 43.38
C VAL A 46 38.68 140.50 41.96
N SER A 47 38.88 139.23 41.56
CA SER A 47 38.37 138.70 40.27
C SER A 47 37.17 137.73 40.40
N THR A 48 36.78 137.37 41.63
CA THR A 48 35.62 136.51 41.95
C THR A 48 34.28 137.27 41.98
N ALA A 49 34.28 138.59 41.77
CA ALA A 49 33.08 139.42 41.70
C ALA A 49 32.44 139.45 40.29
N ASP A 50 33.24 139.42 39.21
CA ASP A 50 32.72 139.45 37.83
C ASP A 50 32.26 138.08 37.31
N ALA A 51 32.80 136.98 37.83
CA ALA A 51 32.32 135.63 37.54
C ALA A 51 30.99 135.29 38.24
N ARG A 52 30.72 135.89 39.42
CA ARG A 52 29.45 135.68 40.16
C ARG A 52 28.27 136.39 39.53
N LYS A 53 28.47 137.49 38.80
CA LYS A 53 27.38 138.19 38.11
C LYS A 53 26.83 137.41 36.92
N ARG A 54 27.70 136.71 36.18
CA ARG A 54 27.28 135.85 35.05
C ARG A 54 26.60 134.55 35.51
N LEU A 55 27.07 133.93 36.60
CA LEU A 55 26.40 132.75 37.18
C LEU A 55 25.05 133.10 37.85
N PHE A 56 24.85 134.33 38.33
CA PHE A 56 23.57 134.75 38.92
C PHE A 56 22.49 135.05 37.86
N GLU A 57 22.86 135.50 36.65
CA GLU A 57 21.92 135.65 35.54
C GLU A 57 21.52 134.28 34.92
N GLU A 58 22.41 133.29 34.95
CA GLU A 58 22.13 131.91 34.50
C GLU A 58 21.23 131.14 35.51
N LEU A 59 21.46 131.31 36.82
CA LEU A 59 20.60 130.75 37.89
C LEU A 59 19.18 131.34 37.93
N LEU A 60 19.01 132.61 37.50
CA LEU A 60 17.69 133.24 37.44
C LEU A 60 16.85 132.76 36.25
N TRP A 61 17.48 132.30 35.17
CA TRP A 61 16.78 131.67 34.04
C TRP A 61 16.37 130.24 34.38
N GLU A 62 17.24 129.45 35.01
CA GLU A 62 16.91 128.09 35.48
C GLU A 62 15.84 128.05 36.58
N HIS A 63 15.80 129.04 37.49
CA HIS A 63 14.74 129.12 38.51
C HIS A 63 13.36 129.51 37.95
N ARG A 64 13.29 130.17 36.78
CA ARG A 64 12.01 130.48 36.13
C ARG A 64 11.45 129.25 35.40
N ASP A 65 12.28 128.46 34.74
CA ASP A 65 11.87 127.20 34.09
C ASP A 65 11.54 126.08 35.10
N LEU A 66 12.23 126.01 36.25
CA LEU A 66 11.89 125.07 37.32
C LEU A 66 10.59 125.44 38.06
N ALA A 67 10.26 126.74 38.18
CA ALA A 67 9.00 127.18 38.79
C ALA A 67 7.78 126.92 37.88
N GLU A 68 7.95 126.94 36.56
CA GLU A 68 6.89 126.61 35.61
C GLU A 68 6.70 125.09 35.43
N ALA A 69 7.75 124.28 35.65
CA ALA A 69 7.67 122.82 35.70
C ALA A 69 7.06 122.28 37.01
N HIS A 70 7.27 122.94 38.16
CA HIS A 70 6.72 122.50 39.45
C HIS A 70 5.21 122.79 39.62
N SER A 71 4.67 123.76 38.87
CA SER A 71 3.23 124.10 38.83
C SER A 71 2.41 123.11 37.97
N LYS A 72 3.04 122.39 37.03
CA LYS A 72 2.38 121.40 36.15
C LYS A 72 2.46 119.95 36.65
N CYS A 73 3.20 119.66 37.73
CA CYS A 73 3.33 118.30 38.30
C CYS A 73 2.55 118.07 39.61
N GLN A 74 1.80 119.07 40.10
CA GLN A 74 0.91 118.95 41.27
C GLN A 74 -0.57 118.93 40.85
N ALA A 75 -0.92 117.94 40.01
CA ALA A 75 -2.30 117.53 39.76
C ALA A 75 -2.31 116.08 39.27
N VAL A 76 -1.97 115.13 40.15
CA VAL A 76 -2.48 113.76 40.02
C VAL A 76 -3.85 113.76 40.68
N PRO A 77 -4.95 113.56 39.94
CA PRO A 77 -6.28 113.60 40.53
C PRO A 77 -6.44 112.42 41.51
N GLU A 78 -7.01 112.66 42.69
CA GLU A 78 -7.39 111.63 43.67
C GLU A 78 -8.27 110.52 43.04
N ALA A 79 -8.91 110.79 41.89
CA ALA A 79 -9.60 109.81 41.06
C ALA A 79 -8.70 108.66 40.55
N SER A 80 -7.40 108.89 40.30
CA SER A 80 -6.47 107.83 39.87
C SER A 80 -6.02 106.94 41.04
N ILE A 81 -6.02 107.46 42.27
CA ILE A 81 -5.70 106.67 43.48
C ILE A 81 -6.91 105.81 43.87
N GLU A 82 -8.14 106.31 43.75
CA GLU A 82 -9.34 105.48 43.93
C GLU A 82 -9.49 104.43 42.82
N ALA A 83 -9.19 104.76 41.55
CA ALA A 83 -9.20 103.78 40.46
C ALA A 83 -8.16 102.66 40.67
N LEU A 84 -6.96 102.99 41.14
CA LEU A 84 -5.94 102.00 41.49
C LEU A 84 -6.32 101.17 42.71
N LYS A 85 -6.99 101.74 43.73
CA LYS A 85 -7.52 100.98 44.87
C LYS A 85 -8.66 100.05 44.48
N ALA A 86 -9.55 100.49 43.59
CA ALA A 86 -10.60 99.64 43.01
C ALA A 86 -9.99 98.50 42.17
N GLN A 87 -8.96 98.78 41.37
CA GLN A 87 -8.21 97.74 40.64
C GLN A 87 -7.46 96.77 41.57
N LEU A 88 -6.91 97.25 42.69
CA LEU A 88 -6.26 96.40 43.68
C LEU A 88 -7.30 95.50 44.38
N ALA A 89 -8.48 96.04 44.69
CA ALA A 89 -9.58 95.26 45.25
C ALA A 89 -10.13 94.21 44.27
N THR A 90 -10.26 94.54 42.96
CA THR A 90 -10.64 93.55 41.95
C THR A 90 -9.55 92.51 41.74
N LEU A 91 -8.28 92.89 41.68
CA LEU A 91 -7.16 91.94 41.59
C LEU A 91 -7.05 91.06 42.84
N GLN A 92 -7.42 91.57 44.02
CA GLN A 92 -7.42 90.80 45.25
C GLN A 92 -8.60 89.82 45.31
N ALA A 93 -9.79 90.22 44.84
CA ALA A 93 -10.93 89.32 44.64
C ALA A 93 -10.63 88.25 43.57
N GLU A 94 -10.00 88.62 42.46
CA GLU A 94 -9.55 87.70 41.41
C GLU A 94 -8.50 86.72 41.94
N LYS A 95 -7.55 87.18 42.77
CA LYS A 95 -6.57 86.32 43.42
C LYS A 95 -7.23 85.31 44.37
N GLU A 96 -8.21 85.75 45.15
CA GLU A 96 -8.97 84.87 46.05
C GLU A 96 -9.83 83.86 45.26
N GLN A 97 -10.45 84.29 44.16
CA GLN A 97 -11.17 83.42 43.24
C GLN A 97 -10.23 82.39 42.59
N LEU A 98 -9.07 82.81 42.08
CA LEU A 98 -8.04 81.92 41.53
C LEU A 98 -7.49 80.96 42.59
N ALA A 99 -7.34 81.39 43.84
CA ALA A 99 -6.93 80.51 44.93
C ALA A 99 -8.00 79.45 45.23
N ALA A 100 -9.30 79.83 45.22
CA ALA A 100 -10.41 78.91 45.39
C ALA A 100 -10.51 77.91 44.22
N GLU A 101 -10.35 78.38 42.98
CA GLU A 101 -10.31 77.54 41.78
C GLU A 101 -9.09 76.61 41.80
N HIS A 102 -7.91 77.09 42.19
CA HIS A 102 -6.72 76.26 42.35
C HIS A 102 -6.92 75.19 43.43
N HIS A 103 -7.57 75.50 44.55
CA HIS A 103 -7.95 74.52 45.55
C HIS A 103 -8.93 73.48 45.01
N LYS A 104 -9.94 73.91 44.24
CA LYS A 104 -10.90 73.01 43.60
C LYS A 104 -10.23 72.09 42.57
N VAL A 105 -9.39 72.63 41.71
CA VAL A 105 -8.60 71.86 40.74
C VAL A 105 -7.68 70.89 41.46
N LYS A 106 -7.02 71.32 42.54
CA LYS A 106 -6.16 70.45 43.34
C LYS A 106 -6.93 69.29 43.98
N SER A 107 -8.15 69.52 44.47
CA SER A 107 -9.04 68.48 44.98
C SER A 107 -9.41 67.48 43.88
N LEU A 108 -9.87 67.98 42.73
CA LEU A 108 -10.25 67.14 41.59
C LEU A 108 -9.06 66.34 41.05
N VAL A 109 -7.87 66.93 41.00
CA VAL A 109 -6.64 66.22 40.63
C VAL A 109 -6.32 65.11 41.62
N GLY A 110 -6.54 65.33 42.92
CA GLY A 110 -6.40 64.29 43.95
C GLY A 110 -7.38 63.13 43.74
N GLU A 111 -8.66 63.44 43.52
CA GLU A 111 -9.71 62.43 43.26
C GLU A 111 -9.45 61.65 41.97
N LEU A 112 -9.04 62.32 40.90
CA LEU A 112 -8.70 61.67 39.62
C LEU A 112 -7.47 60.78 39.76
N LYS A 113 -6.46 61.18 40.54
CA LYS A 113 -5.30 60.33 40.83
C LYS A 113 -5.68 59.08 41.62
N GLU A 114 -6.54 59.21 42.62
CA GLU A 114 -7.01 58.06 43.40
C GLU A 114 -7.83 57.09 42.52
N LYS A 115 -8.73 57.62 41.68
CA LYS A 115 -9.47 56.81 40.71
C LYS A 115 -8.55 56.09 39.72
N LEU A 116 -7.53 56.79 39.21
CA LEU A 116 -6.55 56.19 38.31
C LEU A 116 -5.81 55.02 38.98
N ILE A 117 -5.35 55.19 40.23
CA ILE A 117 -4.69 54.13 40.99
C ILE A 117 -5.65 52.95 41.24
N GLN A 118 -6.92 53.24 41.52
CA GLN A 118 -7.93 52.21 41.73
C GLN A 118 -8.21 51.42 40.45
N ASP A 119 -8.33 52.09 39.31
CA ASP A 119 -8.54 51.47 38.01
C ASP A 119 -7.31 50.66 37.56
N GLU A 120 -6.10 51.16 37.80
CA GLU A 120 -4.85 50.41 37.56
C GLU A 120 -4.81 49.10 38.36
N ARG A 121 -5.13 49.16 39.66
CA ARG A 121 -5.21 47.96 40.51
C ARG A 121 -6.27 46.98 40.03
N ARG A 122 -7.44 47.49 39.63
CA ARG A 122 -8.53 46.66 39.11
C ARG A 122 -8.12 45.98 37.81
N HIS A 123 -7.53 46.71 36.88
CA HIS A 123 -7.04 46.15 35.62
C HIS A 123 -5.91 45.13 35.83
N ASP A 124 -4.99 45.38 36.76
CA ASP A 124 -3.95 44.40 37.10
C ASP A 124 -4.53 43.12 37.70
N GLN A 125 -5.58 43.24 38.53
CA GLN A 125 -6.28 42.09 39.09
C GLN A 125 -7.03 41.32 38.00
N GLU A 126 -7.80 42.01 37.15
CA GLU A 126 -8.51 41.40 36.00
C GLU A 126 -7.52 40.71 35.05
N ARG A 127 -6.34 41.30 34.81
CA ARG A 127 -5.28 40.68 34.00
C ARG A 127 -4.72 39.41 34.65
N LYS A 128 -4.50 39.42 35.97
CA LYS A 128 -4.03 38.23 36.71
C LYS A 128 -5.07 37.11 36.68
N GLU A 129 -6.34 37.44 36.89
CA GLU A 129 -7.44 36.49 36.85
C GLU A 129 -7.64 35.93 35.44
N ALA A 130 -7.62 36.78 34.40
CA ALA A 130 -7.72 36.34 33.02
C ALA A 130 -6.53 35.45 32.62
N LYS A 131 -5.32 35.76 33.07
CA LYS A 131 -4.14 34.94 32.83
C LYS A 131 -4.25 33.58 33.51
N ALA A 132 -4.63 33.54 34.80
CA ALA A 132 -4.81 32.30 35.54
C ALA A 132 -5.94 31.44 34.93
N ALA A 133 -7.04 32.04 34.50
CA ALA A 133 -8.13 31.34 33.83
C ALA A 133 -7.71 30.80 32.45
N ALA A 134 -6.86 31.51 31.71
CA ALA A 134 -6.31 31.04 30.45
C ALA A 134 -5.31 29.89 30.65
N GLU A 135 -4.43 29.98 31.65
CA GLU A 135 -3.50 28.91 32.03
C GLU A 135 -4.26 27.65 32.47
N ALA A 136 -5.31 27.78 33.30
CA ALA A 136 -6.13 26.64 33.71
C ALA A 136 -6.84 25.95 32.52
N LYS A 137 -7.38 26.71 31.56
CA LYS A 137 -7.96 26.15 30.33
C LYS A 137 -6.92 25.48 29.44
N LEU A 138 -5.71 26.03 29.38
CA LEU A 138 -4.62 25.41 28.65
C LEU A 138 -4.24 24.06 29.28
N ASP A 139 -4.12 24.00 30.61
CA ASP A 139 -3.77 22.76 31.30
C ASP A 139 -4.89 21.70 31.16
N GLU A 140 -6.16 22.10 31.22
CA GLU A 140 -7.31 21.23 30.98
C GLU A 140 -7.29 20.66 29.55
N THR A 141 -7.12 21.51 28.54
CA THR A 141 -7.06 21.05 27.13
C THR A 141 -5.82 20.19 26.84
N LEU A 142 -4.67 20.49 27.46
CA LEU A 142 -3.47 19.65 27.35
C LEU A 142 -3.69 18.27 27.97
N LYS A 143 -4.39 18.20 29.10
CA LYS A 143 -4.75 16.93 29.72
C LYS A 143 -5.72 16.14 28.85
N GLU A 144 -6.77 16.77 28.32
CA GLU A 144 -7.71 16.13 27.38
C GLU A 144 -7.02 15.61 26.11
N CYS A 145 -6.08 16.39 25.56
CA CYS A 145 -5.27 15.96 24.43
C CYS A 145 -4.37 14.77 24.79
N ALA A 146 -3.75 14.77 25.98
CA ALA A 146 -2.91 13.67 26.43
C ALA A 146 -3.71 12.37 26.63
N ASP A 147 -4.89 12.47 27.24
CA ASP A 147 -5.81 11.34 27.45
C ASP A 147 -6.30 10.80 26.10
N SER A 148 -6.66 11.68 25.15
CA SER A 148 -7.06 11.29 23.79
C SER A 148 -5.93 10.59 23.03
N ILE A 149 -4.69 11.07 23.15
CA ILE A 149 -3.51 10.43 22.54
C ILE A 149 -3.27 9.05 23.15
N ALA A 150 -3.46 8.88 24.46
CA ALA A 150 -3.31 7.58 25.12
C ALA A 150 -4.35 6.57 24.61
N VAL A 151 -5.61 6.99 24.48
CA VAL A 151 -6.68 6.14 23.92
C VAL A 151 -6.37 5.73 22.48
N LEU A 152 -6.01 6.69 21.61
CA LEU A 152 -5.70 6.39 20.21
C LEU A 152 -4.49 5.46 20.05
N ARG A 153 -3.49 5.55 20.94
CA ARG A 153 -2.36 4.62 20.93
C ARG A 153 -2.78 3.20 21.32
N ALA A 154 -3.63 3.06 22.33
CA ALA A 154 -4.15 1.76 22.73
C ALA A 154 -5.01 1.12 21.61
N GLU A 155 -5.87 1.91 20.97
CA GLU A 155 -6.68 1.44 19.83
C GLU A 155 -5.81 1.05 18.63
N LEU A 156 -4.75 1.81 18.33
CA LEU A 156 -3.80 1.48 17.26
C LEU A 156 -3.02 0.19 17.55
N GLU A 157 -2.61 -0.02 18.80
CA GLU A 157 -1.95 -1.26 19.22
C GLU A 157 -2.90 -2.47 19.08
N GLU A 158 -4.17 -2.33 19.49
CA GLU A 158 -5.20 -3.36 19.32
C GLU A 158 -5.45 -3.66 17.84
N GLU A 159 -5.63 -2.64 16.99
CA GLU A 159 -5.85 -2.81 15.55
C GLU A 159 -4.63 -3.49 14.90
N SER A 160 -3.41 -3.09 15.27
CA SER A 160 -2.19 -3.70 14.75
C SER A 160 -2.08 -5.17 15.16
N GLY A 161 -2.47 -5.52 16.38
CA GLY A 161 -2.55 -6.90 16.86
C GLY A 161 -3.58 -7.72 16.08
N ALA A 162 -4.78 -7.18 15.87
CA ALA A 162 -5.82 -7.82 15.09
C ALA A 162 -5.41 -8.04 13.62
N ARG A 163 -4.73 -7.07 13.01
CA ARG A 163 -4.21 -7.17 11.65
C ARG A 163 -3.15 -8.26 11.52
N ASN A 164 -2.21 -8.34 12.47
CA ASN A 164 -1.20 -9.39 12.48
C ASN A 164 -1.85 -10.77 12.64
N ALA A 165 -2.80 -10.92 13.56
CA ALA A 165 -3.54 -12.17 13.74
C ALA A 165 -4.34 -12.58 12.47
N ALA A 166 -4.91 -11.61 11.76
CA ALA A 166 -5.58 -11.86 10.48
C ALA A 166 -4.59 -12.31 9.39
N GLN A 167 -3.41 -11.69 9.33
CA GLN A 167 -2.33 -12.08 8.40
C GLN A 167 -1.84 -13.49 8.68
N ASP A 168 -1.63 -13.85 9.95
CA ASP A 168 -1.24 -15.21 10.36
C ASP A 168 -2.31 -16.24 9.96
N ARG A 169 -3.59 -15.90 10.13
CA ARG A 169 -4.70 -16.76 9.71
C ARG A 169 -4.76 -16.95 8.19
N ILE A 170 -4.53 -15.89 7.41
CA ILE A 170 -4.46 -15.99 5.95
C ILE A 170 -3.30 -16.90 5.55
N ALA A 171 -2.12 -16.72 6.14
CA ALA A 171 -0.97 -17.56 5.85
C ALA A 171 -1.21 -19.05 6.17
N LEU A 172 -1.94 -19.33 7.27
CA LEU A 172 -2.36 -20.69 7.62
C LEU A 172 -3.34 -21.28 6.60
N LEU A 173 -4.37 -20.53 6.22
CA LEU A 173 -5.34 -20.99 5.21
C LEU A 173 -4.68 -21.20 3.84
N ASP A 174 -3.73 -20.36 3.44
CA ASP A 174 -2.95 -20.53 2.22
C ASP A 174 -2.08 -21.80 2.26
N ALA A 175 -1.55 -22.15 3.43
CA ALA A 175 -0.79 -23.38 3.61
C ALA A 175 -1.69 -24.62 3.53
N GLU A 176 -2.85 -24.60 4.20
CA GLU A 176 -3.85 -25.67 4.12
C GLU A 176 -4.37 -25.84 2.68
N GLN A 177 -4.66 -24.74 1.98
CA GLN A 177 -5.11 -24.79 0.59
C GLN A 177 -4.06 -25.45 -0.33
N LYS A 178 -2.78 -25.11 -0.18
CA LYS A 178 -1.69 -25.76 -0.93
C LYS A 178 -1.58 -27.25 -0.63
N GLU A 179 -1.86 -27.66 0.60
CA GLU A 179 -1.89 -29.08 0.97
C GLU A 179 -3.06 -29.81 0.30
N TYR A 180 -4.26 -29.22 0.31
CA TYR A 180 -5.42 -29.76 -0.40
C TYR A 180 -5.18 -29.86 -1.91
N ASP A 181 -4.65 -28.80 -2.54
CA ASP A 181 -4.32 -28.80 -3.96
C ASP A 181 -3.34 -29.92 -4.31
N ARG A 182 -2.31 -30.12 -3.47
CA ARG A 182 -1.36 -31.23 -3.61
C ARG A 182 -2.04 -32.59 -3.50
N LEU A 183 -2.94 -32.78 -2.53
CA LEU A 183 -3.66 -34.05 -2.34
C LEU A 183 -4.58 -34.35 -3.53
N VAL A 184 -5.24 -33.34 -4.09
CA VAL A 184 -6.08 -33.48 -5.29
C VAL A 184 -5.24 -33.97 -6.47
N VAL A 185 -4.12 -33.31 -6.77
CA VAL A 185 -3.22 -33.71 -7.86
C VAL A 185 -2.68 -35.12 -7.66
N GLN A 186 -2.27 -35.47 -6.44
CA GLN A 186 -1.81 -36.82 -6.11
C GLN A 186 -2.90 -37.87 -6.29
N THR A 187 -4.13 -37.57 -5.89
CA THR A 187 -5.26 -38.48 -6.01
C THR A 187 -5.63 -38.67 -7.49
N ASP A 188 -5.61 -37.63 -8.31
CA ASP A 188 -5.84 -37.73 -9.76
C ASP A 188 -4.75 -38.58 -10.44
N ALA A 189 -3.49 -38.37 -10.06
CA ALA A 189 -2.38 -39.18 -10.56
C ALA A 189 -2.52 -40.66 -10.18
N LEU A 190 -2.97 -40.96 -8.96
CA LEU A 190 -3.27 -42.34 -8.54
C LEU A 190 -4.46 -42.93 -9.31
N ALA A 191 -5.52 -42.16 -9.52
CA ALA A 191 -6.69 -42.60 -10.29
C ALA A 191 -6.33 -42.90 -11.75
N LEU A 192 -5.49 -42.06 -12.37
CA LEU A 192 -4.95 -42.31 -13.71
C LEU A 192 -4.13 -43.60 -13.76
N ARG A 193 -3.29 -43.86 -12.75
CA ARG A 193 -2.48 -45.08 -12.70
C ARG A 193 -3.34 -46.35 -12.60
N LEU A 194 -4.46 -46.28 -11.90
CA LEU A 194 -5.38 -47.42 -11.74
C LEU A 194 -6.29 -47.62 -12.95
N PHE A 195 -6.64 -46.53 -13.66
CA PHE A 195 -7.60 -46.55 -14.78
C PHE A 195 -7.10 -45.71 -15.96
N PRO A 196 -6.09 -46.18 -16.72
CA PRO A 196 -5.51 -45.41 -17.81
C PRO A 196 -6.52 -45.05 -18.91
N ASP A 197 -7.48 -45.94 -19.18
CA ASP A 197 -8.50 -45.75 -20.23
C ASP A 197 -9.44 -44.57 -19.94
N SER A 198 -9.56 -44.17 -18.66
CA SER A 198 -10.35 -43.00 -18.26
C SER A 198 -9.74 -41.66 -18.70
N GLN A 199 -8.48 -41.64 -19.15
CA GLN A 199 -7.74 -40.41 -19.49
C GLN A 199 -8.41 -39.61 -20.60
N ALA A 200 -8.79 -40.27 -21.70
CA ALA A 200 -9.41 -39.59 -22.84
C ALA A 200 -10.74 -38.93 -22.44
N HIS A 201 -11.55 -39.62 -21.65
CA HIS A 201 -12.81 -39.09 -21.14
C HIS A 201 -12.58 -37.88 -20.22
N ALA A 202 -11.65 -37.98 -19.26
CA ALA A 202 -11.33 -36.89 -18.34
C ALA A 202 -10.81 -35.64 -19.09
N HIS A 203 -9.95 -35.80 -20.09
CA HIS A 203 -9.47 -34.70 -20.93
C HIS A 203 -10.60 -34.00 -21.68
N ASN A 204 -11.52 -34.75 -22.27
CA ASN A 204 -12.65 -34.18 -23.02
C ASN A 204 -13.54 -33.33 -22.11
N ILE A 205 -13.85 -33.81 -20.90
CA ILE A 205 -14.67 -33.07 -19.93
C ILE A 205 -13.98 -31.76 -19.50
N VAL A 206 -12.66 -31.78 -19.26
CA VAL A 206 -11.91 -30.56 -18.93
C VAL A 206 -11.89 -29.60 -20.13
N ALA A 207 -11.68 -30.10 -21.35
CA ALA A 207 -11.68 -29.29 -22.56
C ALA A 207 -13.03 -28.61 -22.81
N GLU A 208 -14.13 -29.35 -22.67
CA GLU A 208 -15.51 -28.82 -22.76
C GLU A 208 -15.75 -27.72 -21.74
N ARG A 209 -15.34 -27.93 -20.49
CA ARG A 209 -15.49 -26.92 -19.44
C ARG A 209 -14.66 -25.67 -19.72
N ARG A 210 -13.38 -25.82 -20.09
CA ARG A 210 -12.49 -24.69 -20.41
C ARG A 210 -13.03 -23.88 -21.58
N ALA A 211 -13.61 -24.55 -22.58
CA ALA A 211 -14.31 -23.91 -23.69
C ALA A 211 -15.56 -23.15 -23.22
N ALA A 212 -16.36 -23.74 -22.32
CA ALA A 212 -17.54 -23.09 -21.76
C ALA A 212 -17.22 -21.87 -20.88
N GLN A 213 -16.03 -21.84 -20.28
CA GLN A 213 -15.54 -20.72 -19.47
C GLN A 213 -14.81 -19.65 -20.29
N GLU A 214 -14.78 -19.76 -21.62
CA GLU A 214 -14.07 -18.84 -22.53
C GLU A 214 -12.63 -18.57 -22.09
N MET A 215 -11.94 -19.59 -21.56
CA MET A 215 -10.59 -19.40 -21.04
C MET A 215 -9.64 -18.98 -22.16
N ALA A 216 -8.86 -17.93 -21.90
CA ALA A 216 -7.95 -17.33 -22.88
C ALA A 216 -6.86 -18.29 -23.39
N ASN A 217 -6.51 -19.33 -22.63
CA ASN A 217 -5.58 -20.36 -23.05
C ASN A 217 -6.12 -21.77 -22.70
N PRO A 218 -6.71 -22.49 -23.66
CA PRO A 218 -7.21 -23.85 -23.43
C PRO A 218 -6.09 -24.86 -23.13
N ASP A 219 -4.84 -24.55 -23.51
CA ASP A 219 -3.65 -25.41 -23.33
C ASP A 219 -2.82 -25.04 -22.10
N ALA A 220 -3.31 -24.16 -21.22
CA ALA A 220 -2.64 -23.84 -19.97
C ALA A 220 -2.47 -25.10 -19.08
N PRO A 221 -1.42 -25.16 -18.22
CA PRO A 221 -1.32 -26.21 -17.21
C PRO A 221 -2.62 -26.35 -16.42
N TRP A 222 -2.97 -27.57 -16.03
CA TRP A 222 -4.18 -27.84 -15.26
C TRP A 222 -4.10 -27.18 -13.89
N ASP A 223 -5.16 -26.47 -13.53
CA ASP A 223 -5.31 -25.93 -12.18
C ASP A 223 -5.80 -27.03 -11.22
N PRO A 224 -5.69 -26.85 -9.89
CA PRO A 224 -6.18 -27.84 -8.92
C PRO A 224 -7.65 -28.19 -9.10
N TYR A 225 -8.47 -27.26 -9.60
CA TYR A 225 -9.88 -27.49 -9.84
C TYR A 225 -10.13 -28.33 -11.11
N ASP A 226 -9.31 -28.19 -12.16
CA ASP A 226 -9.30 -29.05 -13.33
C ASP A 226 -9.00 -30.49 -12.91
N HIS A 227 -8.06 -30.70 -11.98
CA HIS A 227 -7.80 -32.01 -11.39
C HIS A 227 -8.97 -32.56 -10.56
N LEU A 228 -9.79 -31.71 -9.92
CA LEU A 228 -11.05 -32.16 -9.30
C LEU A 228 -12.08 -32.59 -10.36
N VAL A 229 -12.15 -31.86 -11.47
CA VAL A 229 -13.04 -32.20 -12.58
C VAL A 229 -12.62 -33.52 -13.21
N THR A 230 -11.33 -33.74 -13.47
CA THR A 230 -10.83 -35.04 -13.96
C THR A 230 -11.17 -36.15 -13.00
N LEU A 231 -10.90 -36.00 -11.70
CA LEU A 231 -11.27 -36.98 -10.67
C LEU A 231 -12.76 -37.31 -10.71
N SER A 232 -13.63 -36.30 -10.81
CA SER A 232 -15.07 -36.52 -10.88
C SER A 232 -15.48 -37.30 -12.13
N ALA A 233 -14.90 -36.98 -13.30
CA ALA A 233 -15.15 -37.67 -14.55
C ALA A 233 -14.65 -39.12 -14.50
N ARG A 234 -13.47 -39.36 -13.92
CA ARG A 234 -12.93 -40.71 -13.70
C ARG A 234 -13.81 -41.54 -12.76
N ILE A 235 -14.32 -40.95 -11.67
CA ILE A 235 -15.24 -41.65 -10.76
C ILE A 235 -16.55 -42.03 -11.47
N GLN A 236 -17.08 -41.15 -12.33
CA GLN A 236 -18.24 -41.49 -13.13
C GLN A 236 -17.95 -42.63 -14.12
N HIS A 237 -16.78 -42.60 -14.77
CA HIS A 237 -16.33 -43.68 -15.64
C HIS A 237 -16.20 -45.00 -14.87
N MET A 238 -15.59 -44.98 -13.67
CA MET A 238 -15.51 -46.16 -12.79
C MET A 238 -16.89 -46.70 -12.44
N ARG A 239 -17.87 -45.85 -12.13
CA ARG A 239 -19.25 -46.30 -11.84
C ARG A 239 -19.94 -46.92 -13.05
N ALA A 240 -19.63 -46.47 -14.26
CA ALA A 240 -20.14 -47.09 -15.47
C ALA A 240 -19.50 -48.47 -15.68
N VAL A 241 -18.18 -48.56 -15.52
CA VAL A 241 -17.44 -49.83 -15.57
C VAL A 241 -17.97 -50.80 -14.51
N ASP A 242 -18.17 -50.36 -13.28
CA ASP A 242 -18.72 -51.16 -12.19
C ASP A 242 -20.10 -51.75 -12.53
N ARG A 243 -21.00 -50.96 -13.14
CA ARG A 243 -22.29 -51.50 -13.62
C ARG A 243 -22.13 -52.60 -14.67
N HIS A 244 -21.20 -52.46 -15.61
CA HIS A 244 -20.98 -53.46 -16.65
C HIS A 244 -20.20 -54.67 -16.14
N LEU A 245 -19.36 -54.50 -15.12
CA LEU A 245 -18.65 -55.58 -14.44
C LEU A 245 -19.57 -56.42 -13.56
N VAL A 246 -20.65 -55.85 -13.01
CA VAL A 246 -21.66 -56.61 -12.23
C VAL A 246 -22.33 -57.69 -13.09
N ASP A 247 -22.65 -57.39 -14.35
CA ASP A 247 -23.34 -58.32 -15.24
C ASP A 247 -22.37 -59.29 -15.94
N LEU A 248 -21.06 -59.00 -15.93
CA LEU A 248 -20.06 -59.77 -16.67
C LEU A 248 -19.98 -61.26 -16.23
N PRO A 249 -19.99 -61.60 -14.93
CA PRO A 249 -20.04 -62.99 -14.47
C PRO A 249 -21.26 -63.75 -14.99
N ASP A 250 -22.44 -63.12 -14.96
CA ASP A 250 -23.68 -63.74 -15.40
C ASP A 250 -23.66 -64.01 -16.91
N ARG A 251 -23.16 -63.05 -17.70
CA ARG A 251 -22.96 -63.24 -19.15
C ARG A 251 -21.91 -64.29 -19.47
N ALA A 252 -20.80 -64.32 -18.75
CA ALA A 252 -19.77 -65.34 -18.91
C ALA A 252 -20.32 -66.74 -18.58
N MET A 253 -21.16 -66.84 -17.56
CA MET A 253 -21.85 -68.08 -17.17
C MET A 253 -22.89 -68.52 -18.21
N GLU A 254 -23.65 -67.60 -18.82
CA GLU A 254 -24.56 -67.91 -19.92
C GLU A 254 -23.80 -68.49 -21.13
N ILE A 255 -22.70 -67.84 -21.55
CA ILE A 255 -21.87 -68.32 -22.66
C ILE A 255 -21.27 -69.69 -22.34
N PHE A 256 -20.81 -69.91 -21.11
CA PHE A 256 -20.28 -71.21 -20.68
C PHE A 256 -21.31 -72.33 -20.84
N LYS A 257 -22.55 -72.12 -20.37
CA LYS A 257 -23.62 -73.15 -20.43
C LYS A 257 -23.93 -73.58 -21.86
N GLU A 258 -23.88 -72.65 -22.81
CA GLU A 258 -24.11 -72.95 -24.23
C GLU A 258 -22.94 -73.73 -24.84
N LEU A 259 -21.70 -73.39 -24.49
CA LEU A 259 -20.52 -74.04 -25.05
C LEU A 259 -20.24 -75.44 -24.46
N TRP A 260 -20.58 -75.65 -23.18
CA TRP A 260 -20.39 -76.92 -22.47
C TRP A 260 -21.65 -77.33 -21.70
N PRO A 261 -22.71 -77.76 -22.40
CA PRO A 261 -23.99 -78.11 -21.75
C PRO A 261 -23.89 -79.30 -20.79
N GLU A 262 -22.89 -80.16 -20.98
CA GLU A 262 -22.66 -81.36 -20.15
C GLU A 262 -21.70 -81.10 -18.97
N GLU A 263 -21.05 -79.93 -18.91
CA GLU A 263 -20.17 -79.57 -17.80
C GLU A 263 -20.92 -78.78 -16.73
N ALA A 264 -20.65 -79.09 -15.46
CA ALA A 264 -21.16 -78.29 -14.37
C ALA A 264 -20.54 -76.88 -14.42
N VAL A 265 -21.38 -75.86 -14.30
CA VAL A 265 -20.95 -74.46 -14.33
C VAL A 265 -19.97 -74.19 -13.19
N PRO A 266 -18.76 -73.67 -13.49
CA PRO A 266 -17.78 -73.34 -12.47
C PRO A 266 -18.30 -72.27 -11.51
N VAL A 267 -18.00 -72.43 -10.21
CA VAL A 267 -18.52 -71.57 -9.13
C VAL A 267 -17.80 -70.20 -9.06
N ASN A 268 -16.64 -70.08 -9.70
CA ASN A 268 -15.79 -68.89 -9.63
C ASN A 268 -15.50 -68.32 -11.02
N VAL A 269 -15.56 -67.00 -11.15
CA VAL A 269 -15.28 -66.24 -12.38
C VAL A 269 -13.88 -66.54 -12.93
N THR A 270 -12.89 -66.77 -12.07
CA THR A 270 -11.53 -67.15 -12.51
C THR A 270 -11.53 -68.46 -13.28
N LEU A 271 -12.22 -69.49 -12.77
CA LEU A 271 -12.34 -70.78 -13.44
C LEU A 271 -13.16 -70.69 -14.73
N ILE A 272 -14.21 -69.85 -14.74
CA ILE A 272 -14.96 -69.57 -15.97
C ILE A 272 -14.05 -68.91 -17.00
N SER A 273 -13.25 -67.91 -16.61
CA SER A 273 -12.30 -67.21 -17.49
C SER A 273 -11.26 -68.16 -18.08
N ASP A 274 -10.66 -69.03 -17.25
CA ASP A 274 -9.67 -70.01 -17.70
C ASP A 274 -10.27 -70.98 -18.73
N ARG A 275 -11.53 -71.40 -18.53
CA ARG A 275 -12.22 -72.28 -19.50
C ARG A 275 -12.66 -71.53 -20.75
N LEU A 276 -13.11 -70.28 -20.64
CA LEU A 276 -13.50 -69.45 -21.78
C LEU A 276 -12.32 -69.10 -22.69
N ARG A 277 -11.07 -69.22 -22.23
CA ARG A 277 -9.89 -69.15 -23.10
C ARG A 277 -9.92 -70.22 -24.20
N ASP A 278 -10.50 -71.39 -23.92
CA ASP A 278 -10.69 -72.47 -24.88
C ASP A 278 -11.97 -72.31 -25.72
N ALA A 279 -12.76 -71.24 -25.53
CA ALA A 279 -14.05 -71.06 -26.18
C ALA A 279 -13.96 -71.08 -27.71
N CYS A 280 -12.92 -70.47 -28.28
CA CYS A 280 -12.72 -70.48 -29.74
C CYS A 280 -12.54 -71.90 -30.29
N ARG A 281 -11.73 -72.74 -29.62
CA ARG A 281 -11.56 -74.16 -29.99
C ARG A 281 -12.89 -74.89 -29.87
N ARG A 282 -13.61 -74.71 -28.76
CA ARG A 282 -14.91 -75.34 -28.53
C ARG A 282 -15.97 -74.93 -29.56
N ILE A 283 -15.98 -73.68 -29.99
CA ILE A 283 -16.88 -73.21 -31.06
C ILE A 283 -16.57 -73.93 -32.38
N ARG A 284 -15.29 -74.14 -32.71
CA ARG A 284 -14.92 -74.92 -33.92
C ARG A 284 -15.42 -76.37 -33.82
N GLU A 285 -15.24 -77.01 -32.68
CA GLU A 285 -15.78 -78.35 -32.43
C GLU A 285 -17.30 -78.38 -32.60
N TRP A 286 -18.02 -77.37 -32.09
CA TRP A 286 -19.46 -77.21 -32.28
C TRP A 286 -19.85 -77.03 -33.74
N LYS A 287 -19.05 -76.30 -34.54
CA LYS A 287 -19.27 -76.19 -35.99
C LYS A 287 -19.15 -77.56 -36.67
N CYS A 288 -18.12 -78.34 -36.34
CA CYS A 288 -17.95 -79.70 -36.87
C CYS A 288 -19.09 -80.63 -36.44
N SER A 289 -19.48 -80.57 -35.16
CA SER A 289 -20.64 -81.27 -34.60
C SER A 289 -21.93 -80.93 -35.35
N THR A 290 -22.14 -79.65 -35.64
CA THR A 290 -23.32 -79.16 -36.36
C THR A 290 -23.33 -79.69 -37.79
N ALA A 291 -22.18 -79.64 -38.49
CA ALA A 291 -22.05 -80.22 -39.83
C ALA A 291 -22.34 -81.73 -39.83
N ARG A 292 -21.92 -82.47 -38.79
CA ARG A 292 -22.28 -83.89 -38.62
C ARG A 292 -23.77 -84.08 -38.39
N ALA A 293 -24.40 -83.26 -37.54
CA ALA A 293 -25.84 -83.32 -37.27
C ALA A 293 -26.65 -83.05 -38.55
N GLU A 294 -26.21 -82.09 -39.36
CA GLU A 294 -26.80 -81.77 -40.66
C GLU A 294 -26.62 -82.91 -41.66
N ALA A 295 -25.43 -83.52 -41.73
CA ALA A 295 -25.19 -84.69 -42.57
C ALA A 295 -26.05 -85.90 -42.17
N ASP A 296 -26.19 -86.18 -40.86
CA ASP A 296 -27.08 -87.22 -40.34
C ASP A 296 -28.54 -86.94 -40.69
N ALA A 297 -29.02 -85.71 -40.50
CA ALA A 297 -30.37 -85.31 -40.90
C ALA A 297 -30.60 -85.49 -42.41
N ALA A 298 -29.64 -85.10 -43.24
CA ALA A 298 -29.71 -85.27 -44.69
C ALA A 298 -29.77 -86.75 -45.08
N LEU A 299 -28.94 -87.60 -44.46
CA LEU A 299 -28.95 -89.05 -44.70
C LEU A 299 -30.26 -89.69 -44.26
N ARG A 300 -30.82 -89.30 -43.10
CA ARG A 300 -32.15 -89.79 -42.67
C ARG A 300 -33.24 -89.43 -43.66
N VAL A 301 -33.24 -88.21 -44.18
CA VAL A 301 -34.19 -87.80 -45.23
C VAL A 301 -33.97 -88.62 -46.50
N ALA A 302 -32.73 -88.83 -46.94
CA ALA A 302 -32.42 -89.65 -48.10
C ALA A 302 -32.87 -91.11 -47.94
N CYS A 303 -32.56 -91.74 -46.79
CA CYS A 303 -32.99 -93.10 -46.46
C CYS A 303 -34.53 -93.21 -46.34
N SER A 304 -35.24 -92.14 -45.96
CA SER A 304 -36.71 -92.14 -45.92
C SER A 304 -37.35 -92.19 -47.32
N TRP A 305 -36.63 -91.75 -48.35
CA TRP A 305 -37.10 -91.77 -49.75
C TRP A 305 -36.65 -93.03 -50.49
N TYR A 306 -35.55 -93.64 -50.04
CA TYR A 306 -34.93 -94.81 -50.65
C TYR A 306 -34.58 -95.83 -49.55
N GLU A 307 -35.50 -96.78 -49.31
CA GLU A 307 -35.36 -97.78 -48.24
C GLU A 307 -34.16 -98.73 -48.44
N ASP A 308 -33.80 -99.02 -49.69
CA ASP A 308 -32.68 -99.89 -50.07
C ASP A 308 -31.37 -99.13 -50.36
N LEU A 309 -31.24 -97.90 -49.85
CA LEU A 309 -30.07 -97.05 -50.12
C LEU A 309 -28.82 -97.57 -49.41
N ASP A 310 -27.87 -98.12 -50.17
CA ASP A 310 -26.56 -98.54 -49.66
C ASP A 310 -25.68 -97.33 -49.33
N LEU A 311 -25.46 -97.11 -48.03
CA LEU A 311 -24.64 -96.01 -47.52
C LEU A 311 -23.14 -96.19 -47.79
N ASP A 312 -22.67 -97.43 -47.87
CA ASP A 312 -21.25 -97.73 -48.10
C ASP A 312 -20.85 -97.41 -49.55
N ALA A 313 -21.79 -97.49 -50.48
CA ALA A 313 -21.59 -97.12 -51.88
C ALA A 313 -21.30 -95.61 -52.08
N PHE A 314 -21.81 -94.71 -51.21
CA PHE A 314 -21.58 -93.27 -51.32
C PHE A 314 -20.11 -92.87 -51.14
N HIS A 315 -19.34 -93.63 -50.36
CA HIS A 315 -17.93 -93.36 -50.15
C HIS A 315 -17.12 -93.47 -51.45
N SER A 316 -17.62 -94.24 -52.43
CA SER A 316 -16.98 -94.49 -53.72
C SER A 316 -17.39 -93.52 -54.84
N LEU A 317 -18.38 -92.64 -54.57
CA LEU A 317 -19.08 -91.85 -55.60
C LEU A 317 -18.68 -90.36 -55.65
N ARG A 318 -17.75 -89.89 -54.82
CA ARG A 318 -17.31 -88.48 -54.86
C ARG A 318 -16.22 -88.24 -55.90
N GLY A 319 -16.66 -87.96 -57.12
CA GLY A 319 -15.88 -87.32 -58.18
C GLY A 319 -16.82 -86.76 -59.25
N ASP A 320 -16.77 -85.44 -59.47
CA ASP A 320 -17.37 -84.71 -60.61
C ASP A 320 -18.91 -84.69 -60.72
N ALA A 321 -19.62 -84.31 -59.65
CA ALA A 321 -21.07 -84.07 -59.73
C ALA A 321 -21.39 -82.74 -60.48
N PRO A 322 -22.22 -82.74 -61.54
CA PRO A 322 -22.54 -81.54 -62.36
C PRO A 322 -23.32 -80.43 -61.64
N THR A 323 -23.66 -80.63 -60.37
CA THR A 323 -24.61 -79.79 -59.60
C THR A 323 -24.02 -78.48 -59.07
N GLU A 324 -22.70 -78.27 -59.16
CA GLU A 324 -22.05 -77.04 -58.66
C GLU A 324 -21.99 -75.90 -59.69
N THR A 325 -22.28 -76.17 -60.97
CA THR A 325 -22.02 -75.22 -62.07
C THR A 325 -23.23 -74.41 -62.54
N ASP A 326 -24.48 -74.82 -62.23
CA ASP A 326 -25.71 -74.10 -62.64
C ASP A 326 -26.36 -73.34 -61.45
N PRO A 327 -26.38 -71.99 -61.46
CA PRO A 327 -26.90 -71.19 -60.36
C PRO A 327 -28.39 -71.41 -60.04
N ALA A 328 -29.22 -71.80 -61.01
CA ALA A 328 -30.64 -72.08 -60.77
C ALA A 328 -30.86 -73.42 -60.04
N LEU A 329 -29.98 -74.40 -60.29
CA LEU A 329 -29.96 -75.67 -59.56
C LEU A 329 -29.33 -75.50 -58.18
N THR A 330 -28.28 -74.68 -58.06
CA THR A 330 -27.69 -74.30 -56.76
C THR A 330 -28.71 -73.65 -55.84
N ALA A 331 -29.54 -72.72 -56.35
CA ALA A 331 -30.57 -72.07 -55.53
C ALA A 331 -31.63 -73.07 -55.01
N LYS A 332 -32.07 -74.01 -55.86
CA LYS A 332 -33.01 -75.08 -55.44
C LYS A 332 -32.36 -76.06 -54.45
N TRP A 333 -31.07 -76.34 -54.61
CA TRP A 333 -30.32 -77.16 -53.68
C TRP A 333 -30.16 -76.47 -52.32
N GLN A 334 -29.83 -75.17 -52.30
CA GLN A 334 -29.74 -74.38 -51.07
C GLN A 334 -31.08 -74.27 -50.34
N ASP A 335 -32.20 -74.06 -51.05
CA ASP A 335 -33.54 -74.07 -50.46
C ASP A 335 -33.86 -75.41 -49.78
N ARG A 336 -33.53 -76.53 -50.43
CA ARG A 336 -33.69 -77.87 -49.84
C ARG A 336 -32.74 -78.11 -48.67
N ALA A 337 -31.50 -77.65 -48.76
CA ALA A 337 -30.53 -77.72 -47.66
C ALA A 337 -31.04 -76.95 -46.43
N TYR A 338 -31.64 -75.79 -46.63
CA TYR A 338 -32.27 -75.01 -45.56
C TYR A 338 -33.40 -75.79 -44.87
N ARG A 339 -34.24 -76.49 -45.63
CA ARG A 339 -35.29 -77.36 -45.07
C ARG A 339 -34.76 -78.56 -44.31
N ILE A 340 -33.65 -79.14 -44.76
CA ILE A 340 -33.00 -80.26 -44.05
C ILE A 340 -32.32 -79.76 -42.76
N ALA A 341 -31.76 -78.56 -42.77
CA ALA A 341 -31.17 -77.95 -41.58
C ALA A 341 -32.20 -77.75 -40.45
N GLU A 342 -33.48 -77.51 -40.76
CA GLU A 342 -34.56 -77.47 -39.75
C GLU A 342 -34.73 -78.81 -38.99
N CYS A 343 -34.31 -79.93 -39.60
CA CYS A 343 -34.34 -81.26 -38.99
C CYS A 343 -33.03 -81.65 -38.29
N ALA A 344 -31.97 -80.83 -38.41
CA ALA A 344 -30.69 -81.09 -37.78
C ALA A 344 -30.69 -80.67 -36.30
N SER A 345 -30.16 -81.52 -35.43
CA SER A 345 -30.05 -81.20 -33.99
C SER A 345 -28.80 -80.38 -33.73
N THR A 346 -28.94 -79.05 -33.67
CA THR A 346 -27.82 -78.12 -33.40
C THR A 346 -27.59 -77.83 -31.92
N ARG A 347 -28.50 -78.28 -31.05
CA ARG A 347 -28.44 -78.09 -29.59
C ARG A 347 -27.73 -79.21 -28.84
N THR A 348 -27.43 -80.31 -29.53
CA THR A 348 -26.76 -81.47 -28.93
C THR A 348 -25.40 -81.60 -29.57
N PHE A 349 -24.35 -81.64 -28.76
CA PHE A 349 -23.00 -81.86 -29.27
C PHE A 349 -22.85 -83.33 -29.70
N ILE A 350 -22.50 -83.55 -30.95
CA ILE A 350 -22.22 -84.86 -31.56
C ILE A 350 -20.69 -84.98 -31.70
N PRO A 351 -20.01 -85.81 -30.90
CA PRO A 351 -18.56 -86.00 -30.99
C PRO A 351 -18.14 -86.74 -32.28
N PRO A 352 -16.87 -86.61 -32.71
CA PRO A 352 -16.35 -87.42 -33.82
C PRO A 352 -16.40 -88.91 -33.49
N PRO A 353 -16.65 -89.78 -34.49
CA PRO A 353 -16.40 -91.21 -34.34
C PRO A 353 -14.93 -91.46 -33.99
N PRO A 354 -14.62 -92.46 -33.14
CA PRO A 354 -13.28 -92.68 -32.58
C PRO A 354 -12.17 -92.93 -33.61
N ASP A 355 -12.51 -93.27 -34.85
CA ASP A 355 -11.57 -93.61 -35.93
C ASP A 355 -11.51 -92.56 -37.07
N VAL A 356 -12.22 -91.43 -36.94
CA VAL A 356 -12.28 -90.37 -37.97
C VAL A 356 -11.70 -89.07 -37.44
N LYS A 357 -10.61 -88.59 -38.05
CA LYS A 357 -10.02 -87.28 -37.74
C LYS A 357 -10.89 -86.16 -38.31
N ASP A 358 -11.25 -85.18 -37.48
CA ASP A 358 -11.98 -83.99 -37.92
C ASP A 358 -11.02 -83.07 -38.70
N ALA A 359 -11.15 -83.04 -40.03
CA ALA A 359 -10.27 -82.27 -40.92
C ALA A 359 -10.30 -80.74 -40.68
N LEU A 360 -11.29 -80.24 -39.95
CA LEU A 360 -11.44 -78.82 -39.58
C LEU A 360 -10.82 -78.48 -38.22
N SER A 361 -10.27 -79.47 -37.52
CA SER A 361 -9.61 -79.29 -36.21
C SER A 361 -8.13 -78.89 -36.33
N ASP A 362 -7.49 -79.15 -37.48
CA ASP A 362 -6.03 -79.06 -37.67
C ASP A 362 -5.57 -77.81 -38.46
N GLU A 363 -6.43 -76.80 -38.67
CA GLU A 363 -5.96 -75.53 -39.23
C GLU A 363 -5.33 -74.64 -38.15
N GLU A 364 -4.01 -74.83 -38.01
CA GLU A 364 -2.98 -73.94 -37.46
C GLU A 364 -3.17 -73.43 -36.02
N GLU A 365 -2.71 -74.23 -35.04
CA GLU A 365 -1.86 -73.66 -34.00
C GLU A 365 -0.54 -73.30 -34.68
N VAL A 366 -0.35 -72.02 -34.99
CA VAL A 366 1.00 -71.49 -35.24
C VAL A 366 1.71 -71.63 -33.91
N GLU A 367 2.51 -72.68 -33.78
CA GLU A 367 3.54 -72.77 -32.77
C GLU A 367 4.47 -71.57 -33.00
N ASP A 368 4.46 -70.61 -32.07
CA ASP A 368 5.58 -69.70 -31.87
C ASP A 368 6.76 -70.57 -31.38
N GLU A 369 7.34 -71.36 -32.28
CA GLU A 369 8.63 -72.00 -32.06
C GLU A 369 9.69 -70.90 -32.09
N GLU A 370 10.30 -70.73 -30.92
CA GLU A 370 11.54 -70.02 -30.68
C GLU A 370 12.62 -70.53 -31.64
N ASP A 371 12.85 -69.81 -32.74
CA ASP A 371 14.08 -69.94 -33.54
C ASP A 371 15.24 -69.29 -32.77
N GLU A 372 15.86 -70.05 -31.87
CA GLU A 372 17.26 -69.87 -31.48
C GLU A 372 18.14 -70.96 -32.12
N GLU A 373 18.82 -70.62 -33.22
CA GLU A 373 20.20 -71.03 -33.53
C GLU A 373 20.63 -70.24 -34.79
N VAL A 374 21.74 -69.51 -34.91
CA VAL A 374 23.11 -69.73 -34.45
C VAL A 374 23.83 -68.36 -34.47
N GLY A 375 24.70 -68.08 -33.50
CA GLY A 375 25.64 -66.96 -33.62
C GLY A 375 26.49 -66.69 -32.37
N GLU A 376 27.49 -67.55 -32.17
CA GLU A 376 28.61 -67.48 -31.21
C GLU A 376 28.97 -66.09 -30.63
N GLY A 377 29.21 -66.05 -29.30
CA GLY A 377 29.92 -64.92 -28.68
C GLY A 377 29.92 -64.89 -27.16
N GLU A 378 30.64 -65.81 -26.50
CA GLU A 378 30.91 -65.75 -25.06
C GLU A 378 31.99 -64.68 -24.74
N VAL A 379 31.52 -63.52 -24.27
CA VAL A 379 32.02 -62.64 -23.17
C VAL A 379 33.44 -61.99 -23.28
N PRO A 380 33.57 -60.71 -22.83
CA PRO A 380 34.55 -59.72 -23.31
C PRO A 380 35.76 -59.56 -22.36
N PRO A 381 36.74 -58.70 -22.69
CA PRO A 381 36.74 -57.39 -22.02
C PRO A 381 37.40 -56.25 -22.82
N GLU A 382 37.41 -55.07 -22.18
CA GLU A 382 38.26 -53.88 -22.45
C GLU A 382 37.63 -52.73 -23.24
N ALA A 383 37.20 -51.71 -22.49
CA ALA A 383 37.47 -50.33 -22.88
C ALA A 383 38.92 -50.01 -22.44
N PRO A 384 39.72 -49.32 -23.27
CA PRO A 384 39.74 -47.86 -23.09
C PRO A 384 39.97 -47.06 -24.40
N GLY A 385 39.47 -45.83 -24.40
CA GLY A 385 40.31 -44.70 -24.76
C GLY A 385 40.31 -44.21 -26.21
N ALA A 386 39.68 -43.05 -26.37
CA ALA A 386 40.29 -41.83 -26.86
C ALA A 386 40.59 -41.64 -28.36
N GLY A 387 40.00 -40.56 -28.89
CA GLY A 387 40.53 -39.76 -30.00
C GLY A 387 40.27 -40.36 -31.38
N ASP A 388 39.81 -39.64 -32.39
CA ASP A 388 39.79 -38.21 -32.58
C ASP A 388 38.81 -37.94 -33.75
N ALA A 389 38.24 -36.73 -33.77
CA ALA A 389 37.61 -36.14 -34.96
C ALA A 389 38.71 -35.89 -36.05
N PRO A 390 38.53 -35.16 -37.17
CA PRO A 390 37.39 -34.36 -37.66
C PRO A 390 37.15 -34.56 -39.19
N LEU A 391 36.19 -33.92 -39.86
CA LEU A 391 36.27 -32.56 -40.44
C LEU A 391 34.92 -32.25 -41.09
N GLU A 392 34.23 -31.20 -40.62
CA GLU A 392 34.08 -29.89 -41.28
C GLU A 392 33.28 -29.94 -42.60
N ALA A 393 32.03 -29.43 -42.63
CA ALA A 393 31.63 -28.02 -42.72
C ALA A 393 31.86 -27.44 -44.16
N PRO A 394 31.03 -26.50 -44.67
CA PRO A 394 30.84 -25.20 -44.02
C PRO A 394 29.40 -24.68 -43.99
N VAL A 395 29.19 -23.78 -43.03
CA VAL A 395 28.19 -22.72 -43.09
C VAL A 395 28.84 -21.52 -43.78
N ALA A 396 28.10 -20.91 -44.70
CA ALA A 396 28.00 -19.47 -44.86
C ALA A 396 26.56 -19.13 -45.26
#